data_AF-A0A7C1V496-F1
#
_entry.id   AF-A0A7C1V496-F1
#
_cell.length_a   1.000
_cell.length_b   1.000
_cell.length_c   1.000
_cell.angle_alpha   90.00
_cell.angle_beta   90.00
_cell.angle_gamma   90.00
#
_symmetry.space_group_name_H-M   'P 1'
#
loop_
_entity.id
_entity.type
_entity.pdbx_description
1 polymer ?
#
loop_
_entity_poly.entity_id
_entity_poly.type
_entity_poly.pdbx_seq_one_letter_code
_entity_poly.pdbx_strand_id
1 'polypeptide(L)'
;MSGNLYSQFGGNNLFEVQLGNVPGSEPANLISNYNQLNLNYRYKGFKASGRFEYFINEFPDRRYFSPTQIQLQYKSRSFQFKAGNYYEMLGNGLLLRAYDIPGSVC
;
A
#
# COMPACT_ATOMS: atom_id res chain seq x y z
N MET A 1 27.38 -19.13 8.42
CA MET A 1 26.27 -20.10 8.63
C MET A 1 25.00 -19.48 8.07
N SER A 2 24.52 -19.97 6.92
CA SER A 2 23.26 -19.49 6.32
C SER A 2 22.11 -20.21 7.02
N GLY A 3 21.40 -19.53 7.90
CA GLY A 3 20.24 -20.10 8.59
C GLY A 3 19.12 -20.36 7.58
N ASN A 4 18.65 -21.60 7.50
CA ASN A 4 17.47 -21.95 6.71
C ASN A 4 16.23 -21.33 7.36
N LEU A 5 15.89 -20.10 6.97
CA LEU A 5 14.68 -19.44 7.41
C LEU A 5 13.49 -20.03 6.63
N TYR A 6 12.79 -20.99 7.23
CA TYR A 6 11.67 -21.68 6.57
C TYR A 6 10.50 -20.74 6.28
N SER A 7 10.29 -19.73 7.13
CA SER A 7 9.25 -18.71 6.99
C SER A 7 9.74 -17.34 7.44
N GLN A 8 9.23 -16.29 6.82
CA GLN A 8 9.41 -14.91 7.24
C GLN A 8 8.06 -14.20 7.27
N PHE A 9 7.72 -13.60 8.40
CA PHE A 9 6.66 -12.61 8.47
C PHE A 9 7.30 -11.22 8.57
N GLY A 10 6.74 -10.24 7.89
CA GLY A 10 7.20 -8.87 7.97
C GLY A 10 6.11 -7.90 7.54
N GLY A 11 6.20 -6.67 8.03
CA GLY A 11 5.27 -5.63 7.66
C GLY A 11 5.90 -4.25 7.81
N ASN A 12 5.29 -3.27 7.17
CA ASN A 12 5.58 -1.87 7.39
C ASN A 12 4.28 -1.09 7.47
N ASN A 13 4.33 0.04 8.16
CA ASN A 13 3.22 0.96 8.27
C ASN A 13 3.69 2.36 7.84
N LEU A 14 2.87 3.03 7.03
CA LEU A 14 3.01 4.44 6.74
C LEU A 14 1.84 5.14 7.41
N PHE A 15 2.14 6.17 8.19
CA PHE A 15 1.16 7.05 8.79
C PHE A 15 1.49 8.49 8.40
N GLU A 16 0.51 9.19 7.86
CA GLU A 16 0.64 10.56 7.38
C GLU A 16 -0.49 11.41 7.97
N VAL A 17 -0.13 12.60 8.45
CA VAL A 17 -1.06 13.62 8.93
C VAL A 17 -0.87 14.85 8.07
N GLN A 18 -1.96 15.34 7.49
CA GLN A 18 -1.98 16.59 6.74
C GLN A 18 -2.69 17.65 7.57
N LEU A 19 -2.08 18.84 7.64
CA LEU A 19 -2.68 20.03 8.25
C LEU A 19 -2.73 21.13 7.19
N GLY A 20 -3.93 21.61 6.90
CA GLY A 20 -4.16 22.58 5.82
C GLY A 20 -4.42 21.89 4.48
N ASN A 21 -4.86 22.68 3.51
CA ASN A 21 -5.18 22.20 2.17
C ASN A 21 -4.30 22.85 1.09
N VAL A 22 -4.41 22.36 -0.15
CA VAL A 22 -3.70 22.92 -1.30
C VAL A 22 -4.13 24.38 -1.49
N PRO A 23 -3.20 25.33 -1.69
CA PRO A 23 -3.54 26.73 -1.95
C PRO A 23 -4.54 26.88 -3.10
N GLY A 24 -5.63 27.60 -2.88
CA GLY A 24 -6.70 27.79 -3.87
C GLY A 24 -7.76 26.69 -3.90
N SER A 25 -7.71 25.71 -2.99
CA SER A 25 -8.76 24.71 -2.81
C SER A 25 -9.53 24.92 -1.51
N GLU A 26 -10.86 24.70 -1.54
CA GLU A 26 -11.71 24.75 -0.36
C GLU A 26 -12.00 23.32 0.16
N PRO A 27 -12.01 23.11 1.50
CA PRO A 27 -11.75 24.11 2.54
C PRO A 27 -10.25 24.43 2.69
N ALA A 28 -9.90 25.66 3.03
CA ALA A 28 -8.49 26.08 3.19
C ALA A 28 -7.78 25.35 4.34
N ASN A 29 -8.54 24.97 5.37
CA ASN A 29 -8.08 24.19 6.50
C ASN A 29 -8.69 22.79 6.40
N LEU A 30 -7.84 21.80 6.21
CA LEU A 30 -8.24 20.40 6.20
C LEU A 30 -7.28 19.63 7.09
N ILE A 31 -7.83 18.83 7.99
CA ILE A 31 -7.06 17.83 8.73
C ILE A 31 -7.39 16.46 8.16
N SER A 32 -6.37 15.75 7.70
CA SER A 32 -6.50 14.36 7.26
C SER A 32 -5.47 13.46 7.92
N ASN A 33 -5.85 12.19 8.08
CA ASN A 33 -5.00 11.12 8.55
C ASN A 33 -5.08 9.99 7.54
N TYR A 34 -3.94 9.62 6.98
CA TYR A 34 -3.80 8.46 6.11
C TYR A 34 -2.92 7.41 6.78
N ASN A 35 -3.37 6.17 6.79
CA ASN A 35 -2.59 5.04 7.26
C ASN A 35 -2.60 3.91 6.22
N GLN A 36 -1.42 3.37 5.93
CA GLN A 36 -1.24 2.24 5.02
C GLN A 36 -0.40 1.17 5.72
N LEU A 37 -1.02 0.04 6.02
CA LEU A 37 -0.35 -1.15 6.56
C LEU A 37 -0.09 -2.15 5.43
N ASN A 38 1.17 -2.51 5.21
CA ASN A 38 1.51 -3.65 4.35
C ASN A 38 2.04 -4.80 5.18
N LEU A 39 1.48 -5.99 4.93
CA LEU A 39 1.88 -7.24 5.55
C LEU A 39 2.40 -8.19 4.47
N ASN A 40 3.42 -8.97 4.83
CA ASN A 40 4.04 -9.95 3.96
C ASN A 40 4.35 -11.20 4.76
N TYR A 41 3.99 -12.34 4.20
CA TYR A 41 4.38 -13.64 4.69
C TYR A 41 5.06 -14.41 3.57
N ARG A 42 6.24 -14.96 3.83
CA ARG A 42 7.00 -15.79 2.90
C ARG A 42 7.23 -17.15 3.51
N TYR A 43 7.03 -18.19 2.71
CA TYR A 43 7.34 -19.56 3.07
C TYR A 43 7.83 -20.31 1.84
N LYS A 44 9.10 -20.72 1.85
CA LYS A 44 9.77 -21.36 0.70
C LYS A 44 9.60 -20.52 -0.59
N GLY A 45 8.92 -21.07 -1.60
CA GLY A 45 8.62 -20.39 -2.87
C GLY A 45 7.35 -19.54 -2.86
N PHE A 46 6.58 -19.53 -1.77
CA PHE A 46 5.32 -18.79 -1.67
C PHE A 46 5.51 -17.45 -0.95
N LYS A 47 4.76 -16.45 -1.40
CA LYS A 47 4.62 -15.15 -0.75
C LYS A 47 3.15 -14.74 -0.75
N ALA A 48 2.59 -14.48 0.42
CA ALA A 48 1.32 -13.79 0.59
C ALA A 48 1.58 -12.34 0.98
N SER A 49 0.84 -11.41 0.40
CA SER A 49 0.96 -9.97 0.66
C SER A 49 -0.44 -9.37 0.81
N GLY A 50 -0.58 -8.44 1.75
CA GLY A 50 -1.80 -7.68 1.97
C GLY A 50 -1.48 -6.21 2.21
N ARG A 51 -2.26 -5.30 1.64
CA ARG A 51 -2.27 -3.87 1.93
C ARG A 51 -3.64 -3.47 2.43
N PHE A 52 -3.64 -2.78 3.56
CA PHE A 52 -4.83 -2.19 4.16
C PHE A 52 -4.61 -0.70 4.27
N GLU A 53 -5.59 0.06 3.82
CA GLU A 53 -5.57 1.51 3.86
C GLU A 53 -6.73 2.03 4.69
N TYR A 54 -6.43 3.11 5.39
CA TYR A 54 -7.35 3.84 6.24
C TYR A 54 -7.17 5.32 5.97
N PHE A 55 -8.27 6.02 5.71
CA PHE A 55 -8.25 7.45 5.51
C PHE A 55 -9.39 8.09 6.29
N ILE A 56 -9.06 9.11 7.07
CA ILE A 56 -10.03 9.94 7.77
C ILE A 56 -9.73 11.41 7.54
N ASN A 57 -10.79 12.17 7.29
CA ASN A 57 -10.79 13.62 7.36
C ASN A 57 -12.10 14.12 7.98
N GLU A 58 -12.29 15.44 7.95
CA GLU A 58 -13.48 16.12 8.47
C GLU A 58 -14.78 15.73 7.74
N PHE A 59 -14.71 15.16 6.53
CA PHE A 59 -15.86 14.78 5.70
C PHE A 59 -16.18 13.29 5.83
N PRO A 60 -17.27 12.89 6.53
CA PRO A 60 -17.57 11.49 6.78
C PRO A 60 -17.67 10.62 5.52
N ASP A 61 -18.23 11.18 4.44
CA ASP A 61 -18.43 10.47 3.17
C ASP A 61 -17.14 10.12 2.44
N ARG A 62 -16.01 10.73 2.84
CA ARG A 62 -14.68 10.50 2.24
C ARG A 62 -13.82 9.58 3.09
N ARG A 63 -14.30 9.14 4.25
CA ARG A 63 -13.57 8.23 5.13
C ARG A 63 -13.68 6.80 4.62
N TYR A 64 -12.59 6.05 4.67
CA TYR A 64 -12.62 4.65 4.29
C TYR A 64 -11.64 3.80 5.09
N PHE A 65 -11.96 2.51 5.16
CA PHE A 65 -11.06 1.45 5.57
C PHE A 65 -11.23 0.31 4.57
N SER A 66 -10.17 -0.04 3.84
CA SER A 66 -10.27 -1.03 2.76
C SER A 66 -9.01 -1.86 2.61
N PRO A 67 -9.13 -3.18 2.37
CA PRO A 67 -8.03 -3.98 1.84
C PRO A 67 -7.80 -3.62 0.36
N THR A 68 -6.82 -2.76 0.08
CA THR A 68 -6.58 -2.27 -1.28
C THR A 68 -5.76 -3.23 -2.13
N GLN A 69 -4.99 -4.14 -1.53
CA GLN A 69 -4.27 -5.19 -2.27
C GLN A 69 -4.24 -6.48 -1.47
N ILE A 70 -4.52 -7.59 -2.15
CA ILE A 70 -4.34 -8.94 -1.63
C ILE A 70 -3.74 -9.78 -2.74
N GLN A 71 -2.56 -10.33 -2.49
CA GLN A 71 -1.80 -11.08 -3.49
C GLN A 71 -1.24 -12.37 -2.91
N LEU A 72 -1.30 -13.42 -3.72
CA LEU A 72 -0.52 -14.64 -3.55
C LEU A 72 0.45 -14.78 -4.72
N GLN A 73 1.71 -15.09 -4.42
CA GLN A 73 2.76 -15.30 -5.39
C GLN A 73 3.46 -16.63 -5.11
N TYR A 74 3.76 -17.37 -6.18
CA TYR A 74 4.66 -18.51 -6.15
C TYR A 74 5.82 -18.28 -7.11
N LYS A 75 7.05 -18.50 -6.64
CA LYS A 75 8.27 -18.34 -7.42
C LYS A 75 9.13 -19.60 -7.33
N SER A 76 9.49 -20.13 -8.49
CA SER A 76 10.49 -21.18 -8.68
C SER A 76 11.68 -20.63 -9.49
N ARG A 77 12.65 -21.49 -9.84
CA ARG A 77 13.82 -21.10 -10.63
C ARG A 77 13.45 -20.61 -12.04
N SER A 78 12.40 -21.19 -12.63
CA SER A 78 12.04 -20.94 -14.04
C SER A 78 10.69 -20.24 -14.20
N PHE A 79 9.86 -20.20 -13.15
CA PHE A 79 8.50 -19.69 -13.25
C PHE A 79 8.13 -18.80 -12.07
N GLN A 80 7.28 -17.81 -12.35
CA GLN A 80 6.69 -16.96 -11.34
C GLN A 80 5.20 -16.77 -11.65
N PHE A 81 4.35 -17.15 -10.71
CA PHE A 81 2.91 -16.98 -10.79
C PHE A 81 2.45 -15.99 -9.72
N LYS A 82 1.55 -15.09 -10.10
CA LYS A 82 0.93 -14.11 -9.22
C LYS A 82 -0.58 -14.17 -9.42
N ALA A 83 -1.33 -14.12 -8.34
CA ALA A 83 -2.79 -14.08 -8.35
C ALA A 83 -3.30 -13.11 -7.28
N GLY A 84 -4.42 -12.44 -7.56
CA GLY A 84 -5.07 -11.49 -6.66
C GLY A 84 -5.10 -10.07 -7.23
N ASN A 85 -5.43 -9.11 -6.37
CA ASN A 85 -5.44 -7.69 -6.69
C ASN A 85 -4.10 -7.08 -6.28
N TYR A 86 -3.33 -6.62 -7.27
CA TYR A 86 -2.04 -6.00 -7.08
C TYR A 86 -1.76 -4.99 -8.19
N TYR A 87 -1.02 -3.93 -7.86
CA TYR A 87 -0.45 -3.05 -8.87
C TYR A 87 0.90 -3.60 -9.31
N GLU A 88 1.08 -3.80 -10.60
CA GLU A 88 2.37 -4.11 -11.21
C GLU A 88 2.73 -2.97 -12.15
N MET A 89 3.91 -2.38 -11.94
CA MET A 89 4.46 -1.45 -12.92
C MET A 89 5.00 -2.25 -14.09
N LEU A 90 4.32 -2.17 -15.23
CA LEU A 90 4.80 -2.71 -16.50
C LEU A 90 5.81 -1.70 -17.10
N GLY A 91 7.09 -1.82 -16.74
CA GLY A 91 8.16 -1.00 -17.35
C GLY A 91 9.35 -0.69 -16.43
N ASN A 92 10.47 -0.28 -17.03
CA ASN A 92 11.71 0.11 -16.36
C ASN A 92 11.60 1.49 -15.68
N GLY A 93 10.82 1.60 -14.60
CA GLY A 93 11.05 2.65 -13.61
C GLY A 93 10.45 4.02 -13.85
N LEU A 94 9.36 4.16 -14.63
CA LEU A 94 8.47 5.29 -14.42
C LEU A 94 7.67 5.02 -13.14
N LEU A 95 8.19 5.53 -12.02
CA LEU A 95 7.50 5.59 -10.74
C LEU A 95 6.30 6.55 -10.85
N LEU A 96 5.24 6.14 -11.55
CA LEU A 96 3.92 6.75 -11.38
C LEU A 96 3.44 6.40 -9.97
N ARG A 97 3.83 7.22 -9.01
CA ARG A 97 3.37 7.19 -7.63
C ARG A 97 1.99 7.85 -7.62
N ALA A 98 1.01 7.18 -8.21
CA ALA A 98 -0.39 7.51 -8.04
C ALA A 98 -0.80 7.00 -6.66
N TYR A 99 -0.39 7.71 -5.60
CA TYR A 99 -1.17 7.68 -4.38
C TYR A 99 -2.43 8.46 -4.70
N ASP A 100 -3.54 7.76 -4.89
CA ASP A 100 -4.85 8.40 -4.95
C ASP A 100 -5.24 8.75 -3.51
N ILE A 101 -4.48 9.66 -2.90
CA ILE A 101 -4.91 10.35 -1.69
C ILE A 101 -5.81 11.47 -2.21
N PRO A 102 -7.12 11.45 -1.95
CA PRO A 102 -8.02 12.49 -2.41
C PRO A 102 -7.54 13.84 -1.86
N GLY A 103 -6.94 14.68 -2.72
CA GLY A 103 -6.37 15.99 -2.36
C GLY A 103 -4.83 16.06 -2.26
N SER A 104 -4.09 15.00 -2.57
CA SER A 104 -2.62 15.07 -2.68
C SER A 104 -2.21 15.50 -4.08
N VAL A 105 -1.57 16.66 -4.18
CA VAL A 105 -0.86 17.11 -5.38
C VAL A 105 0.64 17.05 -5.04
N CYS A 106 1.41 16.32 -5.85
CA CYS A 106 2.87 16.38 -5.84
C CYS A 106 3.38 17.67 -6.46
#